data_AF-A0A976KYV6-F1
#
_entry.id   AF-A0A976KYV6-F1
#
_cell.length_a   1.000
_cell.length_b   1.000
_cell.length_c   1.000
_cell.angle_alpha   90.00
_cell.angle_beta   90.00
_cell.angle_gamma   90.00
#
_symmetry.space_group_name_H-M   'P 1'
#
loop_
_entity.id
_entity.type
_entity.pdbx_description
1 polymer ?
#
loop_
_entity_poly.entity_id
_entity_poly.type
_entity_poly.pdbx_seq_one_letter_code
_entity_poly.pdbx_strand_id
1 'polypeptide(L)'
;MSGPEIDTLEGDGYAETSQYAAHLDRGWSMLDRGDHSAARRSAQHAQKLRPEAPDPAVLLAAVSLAEGEAEESVRWYERAQELDPEYLEPFAAAAHVMLFDLQDPERALSYCDQALSLASADPLERIDLELLAAECKLLSERVGEARTQLSAIDGLDTIEAALLADGDAADGALSRLLGAQDDALDDEELQDVVHKAMQLALRLARLWLDLREPDGALAWLSRLTTRYPNDADAWYLLSEAETVAGNGHAAACAALQSLQLDLSWELPEWVPEPTALHKEILEFLRHSDHAEIKRTVHTARTFVVVVHDTPAVELVLEGLDPRVPALVLVSRATPDGAPEPTGLAVYRRNIARMCDGQPRFARELGECIETEFSTFAEGVAQHESELAAARASLADPGAKKTRKTRTRKRPATDA
;
A
#
# COMPACT_ATOMS: atom_id res chain seq x y z
N MET A 1 -3.56 -48.73 -56.94
CA MET A 1 -4.42 -48.27 -55.83
C MET A 1 -3.53 -47.52 -54.87
N SER A 2 -3.50 -46.19 -54.99
CA SER A 2 -2.81 -45.31 -54.06
C SER A 2 -3.73 -45.15 -52.85
N GLY A 3 -3.28 -45.58 -51.67
CA GLY A 3 -3.97 -45.30 -50.41
C GLY A 3 -3.78 -43.83 -50.04
N PRO A 4 -4.73 -43.23 -49.30
CA PRO A 4 -4.61 -41.84 -48.89
C PRO A 4 -3.49 -41.73 -47.84
N GLU A 5 -2.56 -40.81 -48.06
CA GLU A 5 -1.66 -40.30 -47.02
C GLU A 5 -2.55 -39.62 -45.97
N ILE A 6 -2.57 -40.20 -44.76
CA ILE A 6 -3.18 -39.57 -43.60
C ILE A 6 -2.17 -38.53 -43.13
N ASP A 7 -2.60 -37.27 -43.23
CA ASP A 7 -1.88 -36.08 -42.83
C ASP A 7 -1.47 -36.17 -41.34
N THR A 8 -0.17 -36.31 -41.08
CA THR A 8 0.40 -36.36 -39.71
C THR A 8 0.69 -34.97 -39.13
N LEU A 9 0.33 -33.90 -39.83
CA LEU A 9 0.68 -32.53 -39.43
C LEU A 9 -0.18 -31.94 -38.30
N GLU A 10 -1.30 -32.56 -37.94
CA GLU A 10 -2.17 -32.06 -36.86
C GLU A 10 -1.81 -32.60 -35.47
N GLY A 11 -0.93 -33.61 -35.33
CA GLY A 11 -0.60 -34.24 -34.03
C GLY A 11 0.51 -33.54 -33.24
N ASP A 12 1.52 -33.00 -33.93
CA ASP A 12 2.71 -32.42 -33.28
C ASP A 12 2.42 -31.05 -32.65
N GLY A 13 1.58 -30.23 -33.28
CA GLY A 13 1.21 -28.91 -32.76
C GLY A 13 0.37 -28.97 -31.47
N TYR A 14 -0.49 -29.99 -31.32
CA TYR A 14 -1.26 -30.21 -30.09
C TYR A 14 -0.37 -30.67 -28.92
N ALA A 15 0.58 -31.56 -29.20
CA ALA A 15 1.54 -32.03 -28.18
C ALA A 15 2.46 -30.89 -27.72
N GLU A 16 2.97 -30.08 -28.65
CA GLU A 16 3.81 -28.92 -28.35
C GLU A 16 3.04 -27.86 -27.56
N THR A 17 1.79 -27.56 -27.93
CA THR A 17 0.93 -26.61 -27.21
C THR A 17 0.63 -27.07 -25.78
N SER A 18 0.31 -28.34 -25.60
CA SER A 18 0.08 -28.92 -24.27
C SER A 18 1.35 -28.95 -23.43
N GLN A 19 2.50 -29.23 -24.04
CA GLN A 19 3.80 -29.24 -23.35
C GLN A 19 4.25 -27.83 -22.96
N TYR A 20 4.01 -26.83 -23.82
CA TYR A 20 4.29 -25.42 -23.55
C TYR A 20 3.52 -24.92 -22.32
N ALA A 21 2.19 -25.09 -22.32
CA ALA A 21 1.34 -24.72 -21.20
C ALA A 21 1.76 -25.44 -19.91
N ALA A 22 2.02 -26.75 -19.98
CA ALA A 22 2.47 -27.52 -18.82
C ALA A 22 3.81 -27.03 -18.24
N HIS A 23 4.72 -26.51 -19.08
CA HIS A 23 5.96 -25.91 -18.60
C HIS A 23 5.71 -24.56 -17.92
N LEU A 24 4.82 -23.71 -18.44
CA LEU A 24 4.45 -22.45 -17.80
C LEU A 24 3.74 -22.69 -16.46
N ASP A 25 2.70 -23.52 -16.43
CA ASP A 25 1.95 -23.84 -15.21
C ASP A 25 2.86 -24.40 -14.12
N ARG A 26 3.76 -25.31 -14.50
CA ARG A 26 4.79 -25.82 -13.59
C ARG A 26 5.74 -24.74 -13.14
N GLY A 27 6.10 -23.81 -14.02
CA GLY A 27 6.96 -22.68 -13.71
C GLY A 27 6.37 -21.79 -12.62
N TRP A 28 5.15 -21.31 -12.83
CA TRP A 28 4.39 -20.54 -11.86
C TRP A 28 4.22 -21.30 -10.53
N SER A 29 3.80 -22.56 -10.58
CA SER A 29 3.64 -23.37 -9.37
C SER A 29 4.95 -23.58 -8.58
N MET A 30 6.10 -23.60 -9.26
CA MET A 30 7.41 -23.68 -8.59
C MET A 30 7.83 -22.33 -7.99
N LEU A 31 7.50 -21.23 -8.66
CA LEU A 31 7.73 -19.88 -8.16
C LEU A 31 6.93 -19.63 -6.88
N ASP A 32 5.64 -19.99 -6.86
CA ASP A 32 4.78 -19.88 -5.67
C ASP A 32 5.31 -20.65 -4.46
N ARG A 33 6.09 -21.71 -4.71
CA ARG A 33 6.74 -22.54 -3.68
C ARG A 33 8.14 -22.03 -3.29
N GLY A 34 8.61 -20.95 -3.90
CA GLY A 34 9.96 -20.40 -3.70
C GLY A 34 11.10 -21.21 -4.35
N ASP A 35 10.81 -22.19 -5.22
CA ASP A 35 11.86 -22.89 -5.99
C ASP A 35 12.15 -22.13 -7.29
N HIS A 36 12.83 -20.98 -7.14
CA HIS A 36 13.18 -20.08 -8.24
C HIS A 36 14.02 -20.81 -9.31
N SER A 37 14.88 -21.74 -8.88
CA SER A 37 15.72 -22.53 -9.79
C SER A 37 14.89 -23.43 -10.71
N ALA A 38 13.84 -24.08 -10.17
CA ALA A 38 12.96 -24.94 -10.93
C ALA A 38 12.02 -24.12 -11.82
N ALA A 39 11.50 -23.00 -11.31
CA ALA A 39 10.71 -22.07 -12.09
C ALA A 39 11.47 -21.56 -13.31
N ARG A 40 12.72 -21.11 -13.14
CA ARG A 40 13.61 -20.67 -14.22
C ARG A 40 13.83 -21.75 -15.29
N ARG A 41 14.08 -23.00 -14.88
CA ARG A 41 14.25 -24.13 -15.82
C ARG A 41 12.96 -24.39 -16.60
N SER A 42 11.81 -24.37 -15.93
CA SER A 42 10.50 -24.53 -16.58
C SER A 42 10.25 -23.44 -17.62
N ALA A 43 10.51 -22.16 -17.28
CA ALA A 43 10.39 -21.05 -18.22
C ALA A 43 11.31 -21.20 -19.44
N GLN A 44 12.58 -21.59 -19.23
CA GLN A 44 13.53 -21.85 -20.31
C GLN A 44 13.11 -23.02 -21.22
N HIS A 45 12.40 -24.01 -20.69
CA HIS A 45 11.82 -25.07 -21.51
C HIS A 45 10.64 -24.56 -22.33
N ALA A 46 9.72 -23.78 -21.74
CA ALA A 46 8.63 -23.14 -22.47
C ALA A 46 9.14 -22.23 -23.60
N GLN A 47 10.16 -21.42 -23.33
CA GLN A 47 10.81 -20.55 -24.33
C GLN A 47 11.45 -21.33 -25.47
N LYS A 48 12.04 -22.51 -25.22
CA LYS A 48 12.60 -23.35 -26.29
C LYS A 48 11.53 -23.92 -27.20
N LEU A 49 10.35 -24.22 -26.66
CA LEU A 49 9.20 -24.68 -27.44
C LEU A 49 8.64 -23.53 -28.27
N ARG A 50 8.44 -22.36 -27.66
CA ARG A 50 7.95 -21.16 -28.35
C ARG A 50 8.85 -19.94 -28.10
N PRO A 51 9.88 -19.74 -28.95
CA PRO A 51 10.82 -18.64 -28.77
C PRO A 51 10.23 -17.24 -28.94
N GLU A 52 9.13 -17.15 -29.70
CA GLU A 52 8.44 -15.89 -30.00
C GLU A 52 7.24 -15.62 -29.08
N ALA A 53 6.94 -16.52 -28.14
CA ALA A 53 5.87 -16.29 -27.17
C ALA A 53 6.36 -15.43 -26.00
N PRO A 54 5.57 -14.45 -25.52
CA PRO A 54 6.00 -13.55 -24.46
C PRO A 54 5.92 -14.16 -23.05
N ASP A 55 5.02 -15.13 -22.81
CA ASP A 55 4.75 -15.69 -21.47
C ASP A 55 6.01 -16.24 -20.74
N PRO A 56 6.95 -16.94 -21.41
CA PRO A 56 8.15 -17.42 -20.75
C PRO A 56 9.06 -16.27 -20.29
N ALA A 57 9.07 -15.14 -21.02
CA ALA A 57 9.80 -13.95 -20.60
C ALA A 57 9.12 -13.29 -19.39
N VAL A 58 7.79 -13.23 -19.34
CA VAL A 58 7.04 -12.80 -18.14
C VAL A 58 7.38 -13.66 -16.93
N LEU A 59 7.35 -14.99 -17.07
CA LEU A 59 7.72 -15.89 -15.97
C LEU A 59 9.20 -15.70 -15.55
N LEU A 60 10.12 -15.50 -16.49
CA LEU A 60 11.53 -15.21 -16.16
C LEU A 60 11.71 -13.88 -15.43
N ALA A 61 10.88 -12.88 -15.75
CA ALA A 61 10.85 -11.62 -15.04
C ALA A 61 10.42 -11.82 -13.59
N ALA A 62 9.26 -12.47 -13.38
CA ALA A 62 8.74 -12.78 -12.05
C ALA A 62 9.72 -13.60 -11.19
N VAL A 63 10.41 -14.59 -11.80
CA VAL A 63 11.47 -15.34 -11.12
C VAL A 63 12.65 -14.45 -10.72
N SER A 64 13.09 -13.55 -11.60
CA SER A 64 14.22 -12.65 -11.31
C SER A 64 13.86 -11.66 -10.21
N LEU A 65 12.62 -11.15 -10.20
CA LEU A 65 12.11 -10.31 -9.12
C LEU A 65 12.12 -11.04 -7.77
N ALA A 66 11.63 -12.27 -7.73
CA ALA A 66 11.64 -13.09 -6.51
C ALA A 66 13.06 -13.43 -6.00
N GLU A 67 14.06 -13.43 -6.90
CA GLU A 67 15.48 -13.56 -6.55
C GLU A 67 16.11 -12.22 -6.07
N GLY A 68 15.35 -11.13 -6.06
CA GLY A 68 15.81 -9.78 -5.70
C GLY A 68 16.55 -9.06 -6.83
N GLU A 69 16.46 -9.55 -8.07
CA GLU A 69 17.14 -9.02 -9.24
C GLU A 69 16.19 -8.11 -10.05
N ALA A 70 15.74 -7.00 -9.44
CA ALA A 70 14.72 -6.13 -10.01
C ALA A 70 15.07 -5.57 -11.40
N GLU A 71 16.31 -5.15 -11.66
CA GLU A 71 16.69 -4.69 -13.01
C GLU A 71 16.71 -5.79 -14.06
N GLU A 72 17.02 -7.04 -13.67
CA GLU A 72 16.91 -8.19 -14.57
C GLU A 72 15.45 -8.52 -14.86
N SER A 73 14.57 -8.42 -13.85
CA SER A 73 13.13 -8.54 -14.05
C SER A 73 12.62 -7.58 -15.12
N VAL A 74 13.01 -6.30 -15.03
CA VAL A 74 12.60 -5.29 -16.02
C VAL A 74 13.09 -5.64 -17.43
N ARG A 75 14.33 -6.13 -17.58
CA ARG A 75 14.84 -6.58 -18.89
C ARG A 75 14.02 -7.72 -19.49
N TRP A 76 13.55 -8.65 -18.67
CA TRP A 76 12.68 -9.73 -19.14
C TRP A 76 11.29 -9.23 -19.52
N TYR A 77 10.72 -8.27 -18.80
CA TYR A 77 9.49 -7.60 -19.22
C TYR A 77 9.67 -6.82 -20.52
N GLU A 78 10.76 -6.06 -20.68
CA GLU A 78 11.09 -5.39 -21.95
C GLU A 78 11.17 -6.40 -23.10
N ARG A 79 11.75 -7.58 -22.86
CA ARG A 79 11.78 -8.65 -23.87
C ARG A 79 10.38 -9.19 -24.19
N ALA A 80 9.50 -9.32 -23.22
CA ALA A 80 8.11 -9.72 -23.46
C ALA A 80 7.35 -8.66 -24.28
N GLN A 81 7.59 -7.36 -24.01
CA GLN A 81 7.03 -6.22 -24.76
C GLN A 81 7.53 -6.20 -26.21
N GLU A 82 8.79 -6.55 -26.46
CA GLU A 82 9.32 -6.68 -27.83
C GLU A 82 8.67 -7.82 -28.61
N LEU A 83 8.34 -8.91 -27.93
CA LEU A 83 7.72 -10.10 -28.52
C LEU A 83 6.25 -9.87 -28.85
N ASP A 84 5.53 -9.20 -27.94
CA ASP A 84 4.15 -8.77 -28.13
C ASP A 84 3.92 -7.35 -27.61
N PRO A 85 3.93 -6.34 -28.51
CA PRO A 85 3.71 -4.94 -28.13
C PRO A 85 2.29 -4.62 -27.64
N GLU A 86 1.30 -5.50 -27.85
CA GLU A 86 -0.08 -5.29 -27.41
C GLU A 86 -0.40 -6.04 -26.10
N TYR A 87 0.57 -6.82 -25.59
CA TYR A 87 0.42 -7.54 -24.33
C TYR A 87 0.66 -6.59 -23.15
N LEU A 88 -0.43 -6.26 -22.45
CA LEU A 88 -0.45 -5.24 -21.41
C LEU A 88 0.33 -5.62 -20.14
N GLU A 89 0.22 -6.87 -19.71
CA GLU A 89 0.77 -7.34 -18.43
C GLU A 89 2.27 -7.03 -18.25
N PRO A 90 3.16 -7.27 -19.23
CA PRO A 90 4.56 -6.85 -19.15
C PRO A 90 4.78 -5.36 -18.88
N PHE A 91 3.94 -4.46 -19.39
CA PHE A 91 4.08 -3.02 -19.14
C PHE A 91 3.62 -2.67 -17.73
N ALA A 92 2.47 -3.18 -17.31
CA ALA A 92 1.94 -2.98 -15.96
C ALA A 92 2.91 -3.52 -14.89
N ALA A 93 3.40 -4.75 -15.08
CA ALA A 93 4.34 -5.38 -14.18
C ALA A 93 5.69 -4.65 -14.12
N ALA A 94 6.21 -4.17 -15.26
CA ALA A 94 7.40 -3.33 -15.28
C ALA A 94 7.18 -2.02 -14.51
N ALA A 95 6.02 -1.38 -14.65
CA ALA A 95 5.68 -0.16 -13.90
C ALA A 95 5.72 -0.40 -12.37
N HIS A 96 5.16 -1.52 -11.90
CA HIS A 96 5.19 -1.92 -10.49
C HIS A 96 6.63 -2.13 -10.00
N VAL A 97 7.45 -2.90 -10.73
CA VAL A 97 8.85 -3.14 -10.35
C VAL A 97 9.66 -1.84 -10.33
N MET A 98 9.44 -0.96 -11.30
CA MET A 98 10.10 0.35 -11.32
C MET A 98 9.74 1.19 -10.10
N LEU A 99 8.47 1.19 -9.68
CA LEU A 99 7.99 2.03 -8.59
C LEU A 99 8.42 1.48 -7.21
N PHE A 100 8.18 0.20 -6.96
CA PHE A 100 8.29 -0.36 -5.61
C PHE A 100 9.67 -0.95 -5.32
N ASP A 101 10.30 -1.62 -6.29
CA ASP A 101 11.60 -2.27 -6.07
C ASP A 101 12.78 -1.37 -6.45
N LEU A 102 12.67 -0.62 -7.55
CA LEU A 102 13.73 0.26 -8.04
C LEU A 102 13.57 1.72 -7.60
N GLN A 103 12.42 2.09 -7.01
CA GLN A 103 12.13 3.43 -6.51
C GLN A 103 12.35 4.54 -7.56
N ASP A 104 12.03 4.26 -8.82
CA ASP A 104 12.13 5.19 -9.94
C ASP A 104 10.72 5.51 -10.50
N PRO A 105 10.03 6.49 -9.89
CA PRO A 105 8.66 6.84 -10.27
C PRO A 105 8.53 7.42 -11.68
N GLU A 106 9.59 8.01 -12.24
CA GLU A 106 9.53 8.58 -13.59
C GLU A 106 9.55 7.48 -14.66
N ARG A 107 10.40 6.46 -14.49
CA ARG A 107 10.36 5.27 -15.37
C ARG A 107 9.08 4.47 -15.18
N ALA A 108 8.60 4.31 -13.94
CA ALA A 108 7.32 3.67 -13.67
C ALA A 108 6.18 4.37 -14.41
N LEU A 109 6.09 5.71 -14.31
CA LEU A 109 5.10 6.51 -15.03
C LEU A 109 5.19 6.32 -16.55
N SER A 110 6.41 6.23 -17.11
CA SER A 110 6.58 5.97 -18.53
C SER A 110 6.05 4.60 -18.96
N TYR A 111 6.12 3.56 -18.12
CA TYR A 111 5.49 2.27 -18.41
C TYR A 111 3.97 2.34 -18.24
N CYS A 112 3.45 3.06 -17.24
CA CYS A 112 2.01 3.31 -17.11
C CYS A 112 1.44 3.99 -18.36
N ASP A 113 2.09 5.05 -18.85
CA ASP A 113 1.64 5.78 -20.04
C ASP A 113 1.63 4.88 -21.30
N GLN A 114 2.60 3.97 -21.42
CA GLN A 114 2.63 2.97 -22.48
C GLN A 114 1.48 1.97 -22.34
N ALA A 115 1.28 1.39 -21.15
CA ALA A 115 0.20 0.45 -20.88
C ALA A 115 -1.19 1.06 -21.12
N LEU A 116 -1.42 2.29 -20.65
CA LEU A 116 -2.67 3.03 -20.84
C LEU A 116 -2.96 3.37 -22.31
N SER A 117 -1.93 3.39 -23.17
CA SER A 117 -2.10 3.61 -24.61
C SER A 117 -2.56 2.36 -25.37
N LEU A 118 -2.49 1.17 -24.75
CA LEU A 118 -2.91 -0.09 -25.34
C LEU A 118 -4.44 -0.22 -25.34
N ALA A 119 -4.97 -0.74 -26.44
CA ALA A 119 -6.41 -0.97 -26.57
C ALA A 119 -6.90 -2.19 -25.78
N SER A 120 -5.99 -3.09 -25.39
CA SER A 120 -6.27 -4.34 -24.66
C SER A 120 -6.64 -4.13 -23.20
N ALA A 121 -6.37 -2.96 -22.61
CA ALA A 121 -6.68 -2.67 -21.21
C ALA A 121 -8.18 -2.74 -20.92
N ASP A 122 -8.57 -3.68 -20.06
CA ASP A 122 -9.91 -3.73 -19.51
C ASP A 122 -10.15 -2.53 -18.54
N PRO A 123 -11.41 -2.26 -18.14
CA PRO A 123 -11.70 -1.14 -17.25
C PRO A 123 -11.00 -1.21 -15.88
N LEU A 124 -10.81 -2.39 -15.29
CA LEU A 124 -10.13 -2.53 -14.01
C LEU A 124 -8.64 -2.25 -14.15
N GLU A 125 -7.99 -2.84 -15.15
CA GLU A 125 -6.58 -2.63 -15.46
C GLU A 125 -6.31 -1.16 -15.74
N ARG A 126 -7.19 -0.49 -16.50
CA ARG A 126 -7.08 0.94 -16.78
C ARG A 126 -7.15 1.76 -15.49
N ILE A 127 -8.11 1.48 -14.61
CA ILE A 127 -8.22 2.20 -13.33
C ILE A 127 -6.97 1.95 -12.47
N ASP A 128 -6.49 0.71 -12.39
CA ASP A 128 -5.30 0.40 -11.60
C ASP A 128 -4.04 1.12 -12.11
N LEU A 129 -3.84 1.15 -13.43
CA LEU A 129 -2.76 1.88 -14.08
C LEU A 129 -2.86 3.40 -13.86
N GLU A 130 -4.07 3.97 -13.89
CA GLU A 130 -4.31 5.38 -13.57
C GLU A 130 -3.96 5.69 -12.10
N LEU A 131 -4.33 4.82 -11.17
CA LEU A 131 -3.97 4.97 -9.74
C LEU A 131 -2.45 4.85 -9.55
N LEU A 132 -1.79 3.89 -10.20
CA LEU A 132 -0.34 3.72 -10.17
C LEU A 132 0.39 4.94 -10.74
N ALA A 133 -0.08 5.48 -11.87
CA ALA A 133 0.47 6.69 -12.45
C ALA A 133 0.27 7.93 -11.57
N ALA A 134 -0.86 8.04 -10.87
CA ALA A 134 -1.08 9.10 -9.88
C ALA A 134 -0.11 8.95 -8.68
N GLU A 135 0.15 7.73 -8.22
CA GLU A 135 1.13 7.44 -7.17
C GLU A 135 2.55 7.82 -7.61
N CYS A 136 2.95 7.47 -8.83
CA CYS A 136 4.22 7.91 -9.41
C CYS A 136 4.36 9.44 -9.38
N LYS A 137 3.30 10.17 -9.78
CA LYS A 137 3.29 11.64 -9.75
C LYS A 137 3.39 12.19 -8.33
N LEU A 138 2.78 11.55 -7.33
CA LEU A 138 2.93 11.96 -5.93
C LEU A 138 4.35 11.81 -5.43
N LEU A 139 4.99 10.66 -5.71
CA LEU A 139 6.38 10.42 -5.33
C LEU A 139 7.37 11.34 -6.06
N SER A 140 7.03 11.78 -7.28
CA SER A 140 7.76 12.82 -8.02
C SER A 140 7.41 14.26 -7.61
N GLU A 141 6.70 14.47 -6.50
CA GLU A 141 6.24 15.79 -6.01
C GLU A 141 5.32 16.57 -6.99
N ARG A 142 4.74 15.91 -7.99
CA ARG A 142 3.82 16.47 -8.99
C ARG A 142 2.37 16.43 -8.51
N VAL A 143 2.15 16.95 -7.29
CA VAL A 143 0.87 16.91 -6.54
C VAL A 143 -0.33 17.40 -7.35
N GLY A 144 -0.18 18.49 -8.10
CA GLY A 144 -1.29 19.05 -8.90
C GLY A 144 -1.71 18.17 -10.07
N GLU A 145 -0.75 17.46 -10.68
CA GLU A 145 -1.02 16.51 -11.77
C GLU A 145 -1.68 15.24 -11.23
N ALA A 146 -1.18 14.71 -10.12
CA ALA A 146 -1.79 13.56 -9.44
C ALA A 146 -3.26 13.84 -9.07
N ARG A 147 -3.54 15.00 -8.48
CA ARG A 147 -4.92 15.40 -8.16
C ARG A 147 -5.83 15.48 -9.39
N THR A 148 -5.32 16.08 -10.46
CA THR A 148 -6.09 16.24 -11.70
C THR A 148 -6.42 14.87 -12.29
N GLN A 149 -5.47 13.95 -12.25
CA GLN A 149 -5.64 12.59 -12.72
C GLN A 149 -6.66 11.83 -11.87
N LEU A 150 -6.51 11.79 -10.54
CA LEU A 150 -7.46 11.11 -9.65
C LEU A 150 -8.90 11.61 -9.82
N SER A 151 -9.07 12.92 -10.06
CA SER A 151 -10.39 13.52 -10.30
C SER A 151 -11.00 13.16 -11.67
N ALA A 152 -10.18 12.66 -12.60
CA ALA A 152 -10.54 12.41 -13.99
C ALA A 152 -10.47 10.91 -14.37
N ILE A 153 -10.31 10.01 -13.39
CA ILE A 153 -10.32 8.57 -13.65
C ILE A 153 -11.71 8.17 -14.17
N ASP A 154 -11.75 7.69 -15.40
CA ASP A 154 -12.96 7.13 -16.00
C ASP A 154 -13.28 5.75 -15.40
N GLY A 155 -14.57 5.45 -15.20
CA GLY A 155 -15.03 4.15 -14.70
C GLY A 155 -15.15 4.03 -13.18
N LEU A 156 -14.83 5.09 -12.42
CA LEU A 156 -15.05 5.13 -10.97
C LEU A 156 -16.54 4.94 -10.59
N ASP A 157 -17.46 5.45 -11.40
CA ASP A 157 -18.90 5.22 -11.23
C ASP A 157 -19.28 3.73 -11.34
N THR A 158 -18.52 2.98 -12.12
CA THR A 158 -18.71 1.54 -12.31
C THR A 158 -18.17 0.75 -11.12
N ILE A 159 -17.01 1.13 -10.56
CA ILE A 159 -16.54 0.58 -9.27
C ILE A 159 -17.56 0.89 -8.16
N GLU A 160 -18.07 2.12 -8.14
CA GLU A 160 -19.07 2.53 -7.15
C GLU A 160 -20.34 1.67 -7.25
N ALA A 161 -20.86 1.46 -8.46
CA ALA A 161 -22.01 0.59 -8.70
C ALA A 161 -21.73 -0.87 -8.32
N ALA A 162 -20.54 -1.39 -8.67
CA ALA A 162 -20.14 -2.75 -8.35
C ALA A 162 -20.08 -3.00 -6.83
N LEU A 163 -19.59 -2.03 -6.05
CA LEU A 163 -19.42 -2.18 -4.62
C LEU A 163 -20.66 -1.81 -3.81
N LEU A 164 -21.47 -0.83 -4.27
CA LEU A 164 -22.46 -0.16 -3.43
C LEU A 164 -23.90 -0.28 -3.93
N ALA A 165 -24.14 -0.76 -5.16
CA ALA A 165 -25.49 -1.05 -5.62
C ALA A 165 -25.97 -2.43 -5.13
N ASP A 166 -27.27 -2.71 -5.32
CA ASP A 166 -27.90 -3.98 -4.99
C ASP A 166 -28.37 -4.70 -6.26
N GLY A 167 -28.35 -6.04 -6.22
CA GLY A 167 -28.91 -6.91 -7.26
C GLY A 167 -28.32 -6.68 -8.66
N ASP A 168 -29.18 -6.74 -9.68
CA ASP A 168 -28.80 -6.64 -11.10
C ASP A 168 -27.91 -5.44 -11.46
N ALA A 169 -28.01 -4.34 -10.70
CA ALA A 169 -27.19 -3.15 -10.93
C ALA A 169 -25.71 -3.37 -10.53
N ALA A 170 -25.47 -4.13 -9.47
CA ALA A 170 -24.12 -4.53 -9.06
C ALA A 170 -23.55 -5.56 -10.04
N ASP A 171 -24.32 -6.60 -10.37
CA ASP A 171 -23.88 -7.67 -11.30
C ASP A 171 -23.57 -7.12 -12.70
N GLY A 172 -24.40 -6.18 -13.19
CA GLY A 172 -24.15 -5.48 -14.45
C GLY A 172 -22.97 -4.51 -14.42
N ALA A 173 -22.55 -4.03 -13.23
CA ALA A 173 -21.33 -3.26 -13.09
C ALA A 173 -20.09 -4.17 -13.05
N LEU A 174 -20.16 -5.29 -12.32
CA LEU A 174 -19.10 -6.31 -12.27
C LEU A 174 -18.79 -6.88 -13.66
N SER A 175 -19.83 -7.19 -14.44
CA SER A 175 -19.67 -7.66 -15.83
C SER A 175 -18.96 -6.63 -16.72
N ARG A 176 -19.28 -5.34 -16.55
CA ARG A 176 -18.63 -4.25 -17.28
C ARG A 176 -17.17 -4.07 -16.86
N LEU A 177 -16.85 -4.24 -15.58
CA LEU A 177 -15.48 -4.12 -15.07
C LEU A 177 -14.54 -5.17 -15.66
N LEU A 178 -15.02 -6.39 -15.90
CA LEU A 178 -14.26 -7.44 -16.58
C LEU A 178 -14.22 -7.31 -18.11
N GLY A 179 -14.95 -6.36 -18.69
CA GLY A 179 -15.14 -6.31 -20.14
C GLY A 179 -15.87 -7.54 -20.72
N ALA A 180 -16.53 -8.34 -19.88
CA ALA A 180 -17.27 -9.52 -20.29
C ALA A 180 -18.50 -9.11 -21.13
N GLN A 181 -18.65 -9.69 -22.31
CA GLN A 181 -19.82 -9.47 -23.17
C GLN A 181 -20.83 -10.59 -22.96
N ASP A 182 -21.91 -10.31 -22.24
CA ASP A 182 -23.10 -11.16 -22.05
C ASP A 182 -22.88 -12.56 -21.43
N ASP A 183 -21.66 -12.90 -21.01
CA ASP A 183 -21.39 -14.12 -20.23
C ASP A 183 -21.70 -13.89 -18.74
N ALA A 184 -22.48 -14.80 -18.16
CA ALA A 184 -22.76 -14.78 -16.73
C ALA A 184 -21.50 -15.23 -15.99
N LEU A 185 -20.95 -14.33 -15.17
CA LEU A 185 -19.84 -14.64 -14.26
C LEU A 185 -20.28 -15.68 -13.25
N ASP A 186 -19.37 -16.60 -12.93
CA ASP A 186 -19.60 -17.51 -11.82
C ASP A 186 -19.35 -16.84 -10.46
N ASP A 187 -19.73 -17.53 -9.38
CA ASP A 187 -19.62 -16.98 -8.02
C ASP A 187 -18.16 -16.67 -7.61
N GLU A 188 -17.18 -17.39 -8.16
CA GLU A 188 -15.74 -17.21 -7.87
C GLU A 188 -15.22 -15.97 -8.62
N GLU A 189 -15.51 -15.86 -9.91
CA GLU A 189 -15.20 -14.70 -10.73
C GLU A 189 -15.83 -13.42 -10.15
N LEU A 190 -17.09 -13.47 -9.72
CA LEU A 190 -17.75 -12.34 -9.07
C LEU A 190 -17.02 -11.90 -7.80
N GLN A 191 -16.61 -12.85 -6.96
CA GLN A 191 -15.88 -12.54 -5.73
C GLN A 191 -14.53 -11.90 -6.02
N ASP A 192 -13.80 -12.40 -7.02
CA ASP A 192 -12.51 -11.86 -7.44
C ASP A 192 -12.63 -10.43 -7.95
N VAL A 193 -13.66 -10.13 -8.75
CA VAL A 193 -13.92 -8.78 -9.25
C VAL A 193 -14.29 -7.84 -8.12
N VAL A 194 -15.17 -8.26 -7.20
CA VAL A 194 -15.53 -7.46 -6.02
C VAL A 194 -14.29 -7.17 -5.18
N HIS A 195 -13.42 -8.18 -4.98
CA HIS A 195 -12.18 -8.02 -4.24
C HIS A 195 -11.25 -7.00 -4.91
N LYS A 196 -11.00 -7.13 -6.22
CA LYS A 196 -10.19 -6.17 -6.99
C LYS A 196 -10.79 -4.76 -6.95
N ALA A 197 -12.11 -4.63 -7.16
CA ALA A 197 -12.79 -3.34 -7.09
C ALA A 197 -12.66 -2.69 -5.70
N MET A 198 -12.76 -3.48 -4.63
CA MET A 198 -12.55 -3.01 -3.26
C MET A 198 -11.11 -2.50 -3.08
N GLN A 199 -10.11 -3.28 -3.51
CA GLN A 199 -8.70 -2.86 -3.43
C GLN A 199 -8.45 -1.54 -4.15
N LEU A 200 -9.00 -1.35 -5.36
CA LEU A 200 -8.88 -0.10 -6.11
C LEU A 200 -9.56 1.07 -5.41
N ALA A 201 -10.73 0.85 -4.81
CA ALA A 201 -11.44 1.90 -4.05
C ALA A 201 -10.65 2.33 -2.79
N LEU A 202 -10.06 1.37 -2.06
CA LEU A 202 -9.21 1.65 -0.91
C LEU A 202 -7.90 2.34 -1.33
N ARG A 203 -7.28 1.92 -2.44
CA ARG A 203 -6.09 2.58 -3.03
C ARG A 203 -6.40 4.01 -3.45
N LEU A 204 -7.53 4.25 -4.13
CA LEU A 204 -7.99 5.60 -4.46
C LEU A 204 -8.16 6.47 -3.21
N ALA A 205 -8.81 5.95 -2.17
CA ALA A 205 -8.97 6.66 -0.91
C ALA A 205 -7.62 6.98 -0.26
N ARG A 206 -6.67 6.05 -0.28
CA ARG A 206 -5.31 6.26 0.22
C ARG A 206 -4.59 7.40 -0.53
N LEU A 207 -4.65 7.41 -1.86
CA LEU A 207 -4.00 8.46 -2.66
C LEU A 207 -4.61 9.85 -2.40
N TRP A 208 -5.92 9.94 -2.13
CA TRP A 208 -6.55 11.19 -1.68
C TRP A 208 -6.03 11.66 -0.31
N LEU A 209 -5.74 10.74 0.61
CA LEU A 209 -5.15 11.07 1.92
C LEU A 209 -3.69 11.52 1.80
N ASP A 210 -2.92 10.90 0.89
CA ASP A 210 -1.56 11.32 0.58
C ASP A 210 -1.54 12.72 -0.06
N LEU A 211 -2.57 13.08 -0.84
CA LEU A 211 -2.82 14.44 -1.32
C LEU A 211 -3.27 15.45 -0.24
N ARG A 212 -3.57 14.99 0.99
CA ARG A 212 -4.18 15.78 2.07
C ARG A 212 -5.55 16.35 1.71
N GLU A 213 -6.32 15.64 0.89
CA GLU A 213 -7.68 16.02 0.48
C GLU A 213 -8.69 14.96 0.96
N PRO A 214 -9.08 15.01 2.25
CA PRO A 214 -9.88 13.95 2.88
C PRO A 214 -11.28 13.82 2.29
N ASP A 215 -11.84 14.89 1.70
CA ASP A 215 -13.18 14.87 1.11
C ASP A 215 -13.31 13.81 0.00
N GLY A 216 -12.25 13.63 -0.81
CA GLY A 216 -12.21 12.60 -1.85
C GLY A 216 -12.24 11.18 -1.28
N ALA A 217 -11.51 10.93 -0.19
CA ALA A 217 -11.50 9.65 0.51
C ALA A 217 -12.83 9.38 1.24
N LEU A 218 -13.37 10.38 1.96
CA LEU A 218 -14.59 10.26 2.76
C LEU A 218 -15.82 9.93 1.91
N ALA A 219 -15.88 10.45 0.67
CA ALA A 219 -16.95 10.16 -0.27
C ALA A 219 -17.13 8.66 -0.54
N TRP A 220 -16.03 7.91 -0.52
CA TRP A 220 -16.01 6.45 -0.69
C TRP A 220 -16.14 5.73 0.65
N LEU A 221 -15.25 6.03 1.58
CA LEU A 221 -15.04 5.26 2.80
C LEU A 221 -16.30 5.20 3.69
N SER A 222 -17.05 6.30 3.81
CA SER A 222 -18.28 6.33 4.62
C SER A 222 -19.36 5.36 4.11
N ARG A 223 -19.43 5.16 2.78
CA ARG A 223 -20.39 4.26 2.15
C ARG A 223 -19.88 2.83 2.15
N LEU A 224 -18.57 2.64 1.92
CA LEU A 224 -17.93 1.33 1.98
C LEU A 224 -18.07 0.73 3.38
N THR A 225 -17.77 1.46 4.45
CA THR A 225 -17.90 0.93 5.83
C THR A 225 -19.36 0.67 6.23
N THR A 226 -20.33 1.35 5.59
CA THR A 226 -21.75 1.04 5.77
C THR A 226 -22.13 -0.27 5.08
N ARG A 227 -21.66 -0.51 3.85
CA ARG A 227 -21.97 -1.71 3.07
C ARG A 227 -21.19 -2.94 3.52
N TYR A 228 -19.93 -2.73 3.88
CA TYR A 228 -18.93 -3.73 4.30
C TYR A 228 -18.46 -3.41 5.73
N PRO A 229 -19.33 -3.56 6.74
CA PRO A 229 -19.00 -3.19 8.12
C PRO A 229 -17.89 -4.04 8.74
N ASN A 230 -17.53 -5.16 8.11
CA ASN A 230 -16.48 -6.06 8.58
C ASN A 230 -15.12 -5.83 7.89
N ASP A 231 -14.99 -4.81 7.04
CA ASP A 231 -13.74 -4.50 6.37
C ASP A 231 -12.86 -3.59 7.24
N ALA A 232 -11.80 -4.17 7.83
CA ALA A 232 -10.93 -3.47 8.77
C ALA A 232 -10.12 -2.33 8.12
N ASP A 233 -9.80 -2.47 6.84
CA ASP A 233 -8.98 -1.51 6.09
C ASP A 233 -9.79 -0.29 5.69
N ALA A 234 -11.05 -0.48 5.28
CA ALA A 234 -12.00 0.62 5.06
C ALA A 234 -12.21 1.45 6.33
N TRP A 235 -12.38 0.80 7.49
CA TRP A 235 -12.49 1.50 8.78
C TRP A 235 -11.19 2.21 9.18
N TYR A 236 -10.04 1.59 8.91
CA TYR A 236 -8.73 2.19 9.17
C TYR A 236 -8.54 3.48 8.36
N LEU A 237 -8.75 3.41 7.04
CA LEU A 237 -8.64 4.59 6.16
C LEU A 237 -9.70 5.65 6.50
N LEU A 238 -10.91 5.25 6.93
CA LEU A 238 -11.93 6.20 7.39
C LEU A 238 -11.45 6.97 8.63
N SER A 239 -10.79 6.29 9.58
CA SER A 239 -10.18 6.93 10.73
C SER A 239 -9.13 7.97 10.34
N GLU A 240 -8.23 7.62 9.42
CA GLU A 240 -7.23 8.55 8.89
C GLU A 240 -7.89 9.74 8.19
N ALA A 241 -8.89 9.49 7.34
CA ALA A 241 -9.61 10.52 6.61
C ALA A 241 -10.32 11.52 7.53
N GLU A 242 -11.04 11.03 8.53
CA GLU A 242 -11.71 11.88 9.53
C GLU A 242 -10.71 12.65 10.40
N THR A 243 -9.53 12.06 10.69
CA THR A 243 -8.44 12.74 11.40
C THR A 243 -7.93 13.93 10.58
N VAL A 244 -7.64 13.72 9.30
CA VAL A 244 -7.18 14.78 8.38
C VAL A 244 -8.27 15.84 8.20
N ALA A 245 -9.55 15.46 8.19
CA ALA A 245 -10.68 16.39 8.14
C ALA A 245 -10.90 17.17 9.45
N GLY A 246 -10.23 16.79 10.55
CA GLY A 246 -10.37 17.42 11.86
C GLY A 246 -11.57 16.94 12.68
N ASN A 247 -12.21 15.85 12.28
CA ASN A 247 -13.38 15.26 12.94
C ASN A 247 -12.96 14.19 13.97
N GLY A 248 -12.31 14.61 15.05
CA GLY A 248 -11.70 13.68 16.02
C GLY A 248 -12.64 12.63 16.63
N HIS A 249 -13.94 12.94 16.81
CA HIS A 249 -14.91 11.96 17.31
C HIS A 249 -15.19 10.85 16.29
N ALA A 250 -15.40 11.20 15.02
CA ALA A 250 -15.64 10.23 13.96
C ALA A 250 -14.39 9.38 13.71
N ALA A 251 -13.21 10.02 13.73
CA ALA A 251 -11.92 9.34 13.66
C ALA A 251 -11.77 8.28 14.75
N ALA A 252 -11.98 8.65 16.02
CA ALA A 252 -11.86 7.71 17.13
C ALA A 252 -12.87 6.54 17.02
N CYS A 253 -14.11 6.80 16.61
CA CYS A 253 -15.10 5.75 16.38
C CYS A 253 -14.65 4.77 15.29
N ALA A 254 -14.15 5.27 14.16
CA ALA A 254 -13.64 4.45 13.06
C ALA A 254 -12.38 3.66 13.47
N ALA A 255 -11.46 4.28 14.21
CA ALA A 255 -10.26 3.63 14.75
C ALA A 255 -10.62 2.46 15.66
N LEU A 256 -11.63 2.61 16.51
CA LEU A 256 -12.11 1.54 17.38
C LEU A 256 -12.76 0.38 16.61
N GLN A 257 -13.51 0.67 15.54
CA GLN A 257 -14.05 -0.38 14.66
C GLN A 257 -12.92 -1.16 13.98
N SER A 258 -11.92 -0.45 13.43
CA SER A 258 -10.74 -1.08 12.83
C SER A 258 -10.02 -1.96 13.85
N LEU A 259 -9.74 -1.45 15.05
CA LEU A 259 -9.11 -2.22 16.13
C LEU A 259 -9.92 -3.47 16.52
N GLN A 260 -11.25 -3.35 16.64
CA GLN A 260 -12.12 -4.47 16.99
C GLN A 260 -12.11 -5.56 15.92
N LEU A 261 -12.18 -5.17 14.64
CA LEU A 261 -12.13 -6.11 13.52
C LEU A 261 -10.75 -6.76 13.39
N ASP A 262 -9.69 -5.97 13.58
CA ASP A 262 -8.34 -6.48 13.62
C ASP A 262 -8.22 -7.57 14.70
N LEU A 263 -8.70 -7.33 15.92
CA LEU A 263 -8.68 -8.34 17.00
C LEU A 263 -9.43 -9.65 16.69
N SER A 264 -10.25 -9.70 15.63
CA SER A 264 -11.01 -10.92 15.27
C SER A 264 -10.17 -12.01 14.61
N TRP A 265 -9.02 -11.69 13.99
CA TRP A 265 -8.15 -12.70 13.38
C TRP A 265 -7.16 -13.31 14.41
N GLU A 266 -6.97 -14.62 14.38
CA GLU A 266 -6.02 -15.35 15.23
C GLU A 266 -4.56 -15.03 14.91
N LEU A 267 -3.78 -14.61 15.91
CA LEU A 267 -2.37 -14.32 15.73
C LEU A 267 -1.62 -15.60 15.28
N PRO A 268 -0.83 -15.57 14.19
CA PRO A 268 -0.13 -16.76 13.72
C PRO A 268 0.83 -17.35 14.75
N GLU A 269 0.97 -18.69 14.77
CA GLU A 269 1.83 -19.40 15.74
C GLU A 269 3.31 -19.00 15.65
N TRP A 270 3.76 -18.49 14.50
CA TRP A 270 5.14 -18.05 14.31
C TRP A 270 5.43 -16.70 14.96
N VAL A 271 4.42 -15.94 15.39
CA VAL A 271 4.61 -14.66 16.07
C VAL A 271 5.16 -14.93 17.48
N PRO A 272 6.28 -14.30 17.89
CA PRO A 272 6.87 -14.55 19.19
C PRO A 272 5.94 -14.25 20.37
N GLU A 273 5.99 -15.11 21.40
CA GLU A 273 5.36 -14.86 22.70
C GLU A 273 5.89 -13.58 23.35
N PRO A 274 5.11 -12.86 24.20
CA PRO A 274 5.48 -11.54 24.68
C PRO A 274 6.81 -11.53 25.43
N THR A 275 7.10 -12.60 26.17
CA THR A 275 8.33 -12.74 26.95
C THR A 275 9.56 -12.98 26.05
N ALA A 276 9.40 -13.75 24.97
CA ALA A 276 10.47 -13.98 24.01
C ALA A 276 10.79 -12.68 23.25
N LEU A 277 9.75 -11.99 22.78
CA LEU A 277 9.90 -10.72 22.07
C LEU A 277 10.49 -9.63 22.96
N HIS A 278 10.08 -9.55 24.23
CA HIS A 278 10.65 -8.60 25.18
C HIS A 278 12.18 -8.78 25.30
N LYS A 279 12.66 -10.03 25.38
CA LYS A 279 14.09 -10.32 25.43
C LYS A 279 14.81 -9.91 24.15
N GLU A 280 14.21 -10.19 22.99
CA GLU A 280 14.73 -9.82 21.68
C GLU A 280 14.86 -8.30 21.53
N ILE A 281 13.83 -7.54 21.94
CA ILE A 281 13.86 -6.07 21.95
C ILE A 281 14.99 -5.55 22.85
N LEU A 282 15.17 -6.11 24.05
CA LEU A 282 16.27 -5.70 24.93
C LEU A 282 17.65 -6.05 24.33
N GLU A 283 17.77 -7.15 23.60
CA GLU A 283 18.99 -7.48 22.84
C GLU A 283 19.22 -6.49 21.70
N PHE A 284 18.19 -6.16 20.94
CA PHE A 284 18.22 -5.17 19.86
C PHE A 284 18.65 -3.79 20.37
N LEU A 285 17.95 -3.25 21.38
CA LEU A 285 18.24 -1.92 21.93
C LEU A 285 19.68 -1.79 22.46
N ARG A 286 20.26 -2.86 23.01
CA ARG A 286 21.64 -2.86 23.53
C ARG A 286 22.71 -2.84 22.43
N HIS A 287 22.41 -3.38 21.25
CA HIS A 287 23.37 -3.53 20.16
C HIS A 287 23.03 -2.65 18.95
N SER A 288 21.91 -1.93 18.97
CA SER A 288 21.50 -1.05 17.88
C SER A 288 22.55 0.04 17.68
N ASP A 289 22.86 0.30 16.41
CA ASP A 289 23.75 1.38 16.01
C ASP A 289 23.04 2.74 15.89
N HIS A 290 21.70 2.75 16.00
CA HIS A 290 20.86 3.92 15.86
C HIS A 290 21.18 4.98 16.92
N ALA A 291 21.45 6.22 16.48
CA ALA A 291 21.97 7.28 17.33
C ALA A 291 21.05 7.59 18.52
N GLU A 292 19.74 7.66 18.26
CA GLU A 292 18.75 8.01 19.28
C GLU A 292 18.51 6.87 20.29
N ILE A 293 18.57 5.62 19.82
CA ILE A 293 18.49 4.44 20.68
C ILE A 293 19.70 4.39 21.60
N LYS A 294 20.91 4.55 21.04
CA LYS A 294 22.14 4.66 21.84
C LYS A 294 22.03 5.77 22.87
N ARG A 295 21.60 6.98 22.47
CA ARG A 295 21.43 8.11 23.39
C ARG A 295 20.52 7.71 24.56
N THR A 296 19.33 7.19 24.24
CA THR A 296 18.33 6.77 25.22
C THR A 296 18.84 5.69 26.17
N VAL A 297 19.46 4.63 25.65
CA VAL A 297 19.99 3.53 26.47
C VAL A 297 21.10 4.00 27.43
N HIS A 298 21.88 5.02 27.05
CA HIS A 298 22.94 5.56 27.91
C HIS A 298 22.44 6.59 28.94
N THR A 299 21.37 7.33 28.64
CA THR A 299 20.89 8.44 29.48
C THR A 299 19.68 8.09 30.34
N ALA A 300 18.83 7.17 29.89
CA ALA A 300 17.60 6.83 30.59
C ALA A 300 17.90 6.14 31.93
N ARG A 301 17.48 6.77 33.03
CA ARG A 301 17.61 6.20 34.39
C ARG A 301 16.75 4.96 34.57
N THR A 302 15.58 4.95 33.94
CA THR A 302 14.62 3.84 33.93
C THR A 302 14.00 3.83 32.55
N PHE A 303 14.06 2.69 31.86
CA PHE A 303 13.47 2.50 30.55
C PHE A 303 12.65 1.21 30.56
N VAL A 304 11.34 1.31 30.36
CA VAL A 304 10.42 0.17 30.42
C VAL A 304 10.09 -0.30 29.01
N VAL A 305 10.28 -1.58 28.73
CA VAL A 305 9.79 -2.20 27.49
C VAL A 305 8.52 -2.97 27.80
N VAL A 306 7.44 -2.66 27.08
CA VAL A 306 6.15 -3.33 27.21
C VAL A 306 5.78 -3.97 25.87
N VAL A 307 5.34 -5.22 25.91
CA VAL A 307 4.92 -5.96 24.72
C VAL A 307 3.46 -6.33 24.86
N HIS A 308 2.64 -5.88 23.91
CA HIS A 308 1.21 -6.15 23.83
C HIS A 308 0.85 -6.61 22.42
N ASP A 309 -0.37 -7.11 22.21
CA ASP A 309 -0.85 -7.44 20.87
C ASP A 309 -1.23 -6.19 20.08
N THR A 310 -1.96 -5.29 20.73
CA THR A 310 -2.48 -4.06 20.13
C THR A 310 -2.34 -2.90 21.11
N PRO A 311 -2.45 -1.64 20.63
CA PRO A 311 -2.58 -0.47 21.49
C PRO A 311 -3.79 -0.58 22.43
N ALA A 312 -3.69 0.08 23.58
CA ALA A 312 -4.80 0.20 24.51
C ALA A 312 -5.91 1.06 23.91
N VAL A 313 -7.17 0.68 24.16
CA VAL A 313 -8.37 1.37 23.64
C VAL A 313 -8.38 2.85 24.04
N GLU A 314 -7.92 3.17 25.25
CA GLU A 314 -7.82 4.54 25.76
C GLU A 314 -6.85 5.39 24.95
N LEU A 315 -5.73 4.83 24.50
CA LEU A 315 -4.77 5.55 23.66
C LEU A 315 -5.35 5.79 22.25
N VAL A 316 -6.05 4.80 21.70
CA VAL A 316 -6.72 4.93 20.40
C VAL A 316 -7.82 6.00 20.46
N LEU A 317 -8.56 6.08 21.56
CA LEU A 317 -9.53 7.15 21.82
C LEU A 317 -8.87 8.54 21.93
N GLU A 318 -7.62 8.61 22.37
CA GLU A 318 -6.82 9.84 22.41
C GLU A 318 -6.19 10.20 21.04
N GLY A 319 -6.44 9.39 20.00
CA GLY A 319 -5.98 9.62 18.64
C GLY A 319 -4.71 8.86 18.25
N LEU A 320 -4.26 7.91 19.08
CA LEU A 320 -3.19 6.99 18.67
C LEU A 320 -3.71 6.11 17.53
N ASP A 321 -2.89 5.96 16.50
CA ASP A 321 -3.14 5.02 15.42
C ASP A 321 -3.31 3.58 15.97
N PRO A 322 -4.45 2.90 15.72
CA PRO A 322 -4.68 1.53 16.19
C PRO A 322 -3.71 0.50 15.60
N ARG A 323 -3.08 0.80 14.46
CA ARG A 323 -2.15 -0.06 13.74
C ARG A 323 -0.68 0.32 13.92
N VAL A 324 -0.36 1.27 14.82
CA VAL A 324 1.02 1.63 15.15
C VAL A 324 1.81 0.40 15.64
N PRO A 325 3.01 0.10 15.09
CA PRO A 325 3.77 -1.11 15.47
C PRO A 325 4.59 -0.95 16.75
N ALA A 326 5.12 0.26 16.99
CA ALA A 326 5.91 0.59 18.17
C ALA A 326 5.65 2.04 18.58
N LEU A 327 5.73 2.34 19.88
CA LEU A 327 5.50 3.68 20.43
C LEU A 327 6.51 3.98 21.53
N VAL A 328 7.29 5.05 21.38
CA VAL A 328 8.16 5.56 22.43
C VAL A 328 7.30 6.24 23.49
N LEU A 329 7.39 5.71 24.71
CA LEU A 329 6.68 6.25 25.87
C LEU A 329 7.50 7.39 26.45
N VAL A 330 6.88 8.55 26.64
CA VAL A 330 7.58 9.77 27.07
C VAL A 330 7.15 10.24 28.45
N SER A 331 8.06 10.90 29.15
CA SER A 331 7.74 11.63 30.38
C SER A 331 6.76 12.76 30.08
N ARG A 332 5.92 13.12 31.05
CA ARG A 332 5.09 14.33 30.92
C ARG A 332 5.99 15.54 30.65
N ALA A 333 5.71 16.25 29.56
CA ALA A 333 6.39 17.49 29.22
C ALA A 333 6.29 18.47 30.41
N THR A 334 7.43 19.04 30.80
CA THR A 334 7.47 20.10 31.81
C THR A 334 7.60 21.44 31.10
N PRO A 335 7.14 22.57 31.68
CA PRO A 335 7.20 23.88 31.02
C PRO A 335 8.60 24.32 30.58
N ASP A 336 9.65 23.73 31.16
CA ASP A 336 11.05 24.12 30.97
C ASP A 336 11.94 23.02 30.37
N GLY A 337 11.42 21.82 30.11
CA GLY A 337 12.21 20.68 29.67
C GLY A 337 11.53 19.86 28.57
N ALA A 338 12.32 19.44 27.58
CA ALA A 338 11.89 18.52 26.53
C ALA A 338 11.38 17.20 27.13
N PRO A 339 10.40 16.53 26.48
CA PRO A 339 9.96 15.22 26.91
C PRO A 339 11.12 14.22 26.80
N GLU A 340 11.37 13.46 27.87
CA GLU A 340 12.39 12.41 27.89
C GLU A 340 11.76 11.04 27.58
N PRO A 341 12.45 10.16 26.85
CA PRO A 341 11.99 8.79 26.62
C PRO A 341 12.06 7.98 27.92
N THR A 342 10.95 7.36 28.28
CA THR A 342 10.74 6.57 29.52
C THR A 342 10.49 5.09 29.26
N GLY A 343 10.17 4.72 28.02
CA GLY A 343 9.94 3.35 27.63
C GLY A 343 9.60 3.18 26.16
N LEU A 344 9.28 1.95 25.79
CA LEU A 344 8.88 1.53 24.46
C LEU A 344 7.73 0.53 24.59
N ALA A 345 6.61 0.80 23.96
CA ALA A 345 5.55 -0.17 23.73
C ALA A 345 5.71 -0.78 22.34
N VAL A 346 5.60 -2.11 22.23
CA VAL A 346 5.66 -2.83 20.96
C VAL A 346 4.41 -3.69 20.80
N TYR A 347 3.80 -3.63 19.62
CA TYR A 347 2.51 -4.24 19.31
C TYR A 347 2.67 -5.38 18.30
N ARG A 348 2.67 -6.61 18.83
CA ARG A 348 2.98 -7.86 18.09
C ARG A 348 2.14 -8.01 16.83
N ARG A 349 0.85 -7.73 16.94
CA ARG A 349 -0.12 -7.92 15.87
C ARG A 349 0.10 -6.96 14.71
N ASN A 350 0.51 -5.73 15.05
CA ASN A 350 0.78 -4.69 14.06
C ASN A 350 2.08 -4.98 13.30
N ILE A 351 3.11 -5.52 13.97
CA ILE A 351 4.33 -6.00 13.27
C ILE A 351 4.01 -7.25 12.43
N ALA A 352 3.25 -8.20 12.98
CA ALA A 352 2.89 -9.43 12.27
C ALA A 352 2.10 -9.16 10.99
N ARG A 353 1.24 -8.11 10.98
CA ARG A 353 0.51 -7.67 9.79
C ARG A 353 1.43 -7.26 8.63
N MET A 354 2.64 -6.81 8.93
CA MET A 354 3.62 -6.36 7.92
C MET A 354 4.50 -7.50 7.40
N CYS A 355 4.31 -8.73 7.89
CA CYS A 355 5.19 -9.86 7.60
C CYS A 355 4.45 -10.97 6.85
N ASP A 356 5.05 -11.46 5.77
CA ASP A 356 4.57 -12.66 5.05
C ASP A 356 4.98 -13.98 5.74
N GLY A 357 5.69 -13.89 6.87
CA GLY A 357 6.07 -15.04 7.69
C GLY A 357 7.20 -14.75 8.68
N GLN A 358 7.57 -15.79 9.44
CA GLN A 358 8.58 -15.75 10.49
C GLN A 358 9.93 -15.11 10.10
N PRO A 359 10.52 -15.39 8.92
CA PRO A 359 11.88 -14.92 8.61
C PRO A 359 12.02 -13.39 8.57
N ARG A 360 10.92 -12.69 8.28
CA ARG A 360 10.91 -11.23 8.13
C ARG A 360 10.69 -10.50 9.46
N PHE A 361 10.07 -11.16 10.44
CA PHE A 361 9.59 -10.51 11.67
C PHE A 361 10.67 -9.77 12.46
N ALA A 362 11.85 -10.37 12.66
CA ALA A 362 12.93 -9.73 13.42
C ALA A 362 13.48 -8.47 12.73
N ARG A 363 13.49 -8.47 11.39
CA ARG A 363 13.90 -7.31 10.59
C ARG A 363 12.87 -6.19 10.70
N GLU A 364 11.60 -6.50 10.45
CA GLU A 364 10.50 -5.53 10.53
C GLU A 364 10.38 -4.94 11.94
N LEU A 365 10.56 -5.76 12.99
CA LEU A 365 10.64 -5.29 14.38
C LEU A 365 11.71 -4.21 14.56
N GLY A 366 12.94 -4.47 14.07
CA GLY A 366 14.04 -3.52 14.18
C GLY A 366 13.77 -2.21 13.44
N GLU A 367 13.30 -2.31 12.20
CA GLU A 367 12.97 -1.15 11.35
C GLU A 367 11.85 -0.30 11.97
N CYS A 368 10.80 -0.93 12.52
CA CYS A 368 9.72 -0.24 13.23
C CYS A 368 10.21 0.51 14.47
N ILE A 369 11.08 -0.11 15.27
CA ILE A 369 11.64 0.53 16.46
C ILE A 369 12.53 1.72 16.08
N GLU A 370 13.42 1.55 15.09
CA GLU A 370 14.31 2.64 14.64
C GLU A 370 13.54 3.82 14.05
N THR A 371 12.49 3.52 13.28
CA THR A 371 11.58 4.53 12.72
C THR A 371 10.91 5.33 13.84
N GLU A 372 10.32 4.66 14.83
CA GLU A 372 9.65 5.34 15.94
C GLU A 372 10.62 6.21 16.77
N PHE A 373 11.85 5.75 17.01
CA PHE A 373 12.86 6.56 17.69
C PHE A 373 13.27 7.79 16.85
N SER A 374 13.31 7.66 15.53
CA SER A 374 13.56 8.80 14.63
C SER A 374 12.41 9.81 14.68
N THR A 375 11.17 9.35 14.58
CA THR A 375 9.96 10.18 14.70
C THR A 375 9.90 10.91 16.04
N PHE A 376 10.23 10.23 17.15
CA PHE A 376 10.34 10.87 18.45
C PHE A 376 11.39 11.99 18.46
N ALA A 377 12.59 11.75 17.93
CA ALA A 377 13.66 12.75 17.90
C ALA A 377 13.27 14.00 17.08
N GLU A 378 12.61 13.80 15.94
CA GLU A 378 12.08 14.88 15.11
C GLU A 378 11.02 15.69 15.86
N GLY A 379 10.08 15.01 16.54
CA GLY A 379 9.05 15.65 17.36
C GLY A 379 9.63 16.51 18.49
N VAL A 380 10.69 16.03 19.17
CA VAL A 380 11.40 16.82 20.19
C VAL A 380 12.04 18.07 19.57
N ALA A 381 12.72 17.93 18.43
CA ALA A 381 13.37 19.06 17.77
C ALA A 381 12.36 20.13 17.34
N GLN A 382 11.19 19.72 16.83
CA GLN A 382 10.11 20.64 16.51
C GLN A 382 9.58 21.36 17.76
N HIS A 383 9.33 20.63 18.85
CA HIS A 383 8.85 21.21 20.10
C HIS A 383 9.83 22.24 20.70
N GLU A 384 11.13 21.95 20.68
CA GLU A 384 12.16 22.88 21.13
C GLU A 384 12.21 24.15 20.27
N SER A 385 12.05 24.01 18.95
CA SER A 385 11.96 25.15 18.02
C SER A 385 10.75 26.04 18.32
N GLU A 386 9.58 25.44 18.56
CA GLU A 386 8.35 26.15 18.91
C GLU A 386 8.46 26.87 20.27
N LEU A 387 9.04 26.22 21.27
CA LEU A 387 9.35 26.81 22.58
C LEU A 387 10.32 27.99 22.46
N ALA A 388 11.37 27.86 21.64
CA ALA A 388 12.33 28.92 21.39
C ALA A 388 11.67 30.12 20.69
N ALA A 389 10.82 29.87 19.69
CA ALA A 389 10.04 30.90 19.01
C ALA A 389 9.06 31.61 19.96
N ALA A 390 8.37 30.86 20.82
CA ALA A 390 7.47 31.41 21.83
C ALA A 390 8.23 32.29 22.86
N ARG A 391 9.38 31.82 23.36
CA ARG A 391 10.25 32.56 24.28
C ARG A 391 10.79 33.84 23.64
N ALA A 392 11.21 33.79 22.37
CA ALA A 392 11.64 34.97 21.62
C ALA A 392 10.50 35.98 21.40
N SER A 393 9.29 35.51 21.11
CA SER A 393 8.11 36.39 20.95
C SER A 393 7.68 37.05 22.27
N LEU A 394 7.92 36.42 23.41
CA LEU A 394 7.67 36.98 24.74
C LEU A 394 8.76 37.99 25.16
N ALA A 395 9.99 37.84 24.65
CA ALA A 395 11.13 38.72 24.96
C ALA A 395 11.11 40.06 24.20
N ASP A 396 10.37 40.17 23.08
CA ASP A 396 10.15 41.44 22.35
C ASP A 396 8.65 41.82 22.25
N PRO A 397 8.10 42.48 23.28
CA PRO A 397 6.71 42.93 23.27
C PRO A 397 6.45 44.13 22.31
N GLY A 398 7.47 44.68 21.63
CA GLY A 398 7.38 45.92 20.84
C GLY A 398 6.89 45.76 19.39
N ALA A 399 6.94 44.56 18.80
CA ALA A 399 6.68 44.37 17.37
C ALA A 399 5.20 44.17 16.97
N LYS A 400 4.27 44.03 17.93
CA LYS A 400 2.83 43.75 17.66
C LYS A 400 1.95 44.96 17.29
N LYS A 401 2.50 46.05 16.75
CA LYS A 401 1.71 47.24 16.31
C LYS A 401 1.83 47.60 14.82
N THR A 402 1.66 46.65 13.90
CA THR A 402 1.36 46.97 12.48
C THR A 402 0.51 45.90 11.77
N ARG A 403 -0.54 45.36 12.40
CA ARG A 403 -1.61 44.68 11.64
C ARG A 403 -2.74 45.68 11.40
N LYS A 404 -2.70 46.34 10.24
CA LYS A 404 -3.73 47.29 9.76
C LYS A 404 -5.13 46.70 9.95
N THR A 405 -5.93 47.34 10.77
CA THR A 405 -7.39 47.20 10.80
C THR A 405 -7.94 47.59 9.43
N ARG A 406 -8.33 46.60 8.63
CA ARG A 406 -9.17 46.81 7.45
C ARG A 406 -10.58 47.11 7.96
N THR A 407 -10.90 48.39 8.11
CA THR A 407 -12.24 48.89 8.41
C THR A 407 -13.19 48.46 7.29
N ARG A 408 -14.16 47.59 7.61
CA ARG A 408 -15.33 47.32 6.78
C ARG A 408 -16.12 48.62 6.58
N LYS A 409 -16.09 49.20 5.39
CA LYS A 409 -17.08 50.20 4.97
C LYS A 409 -18.41 49.48 4.70
N ARG A 410 -19.44 49.80 5.49
CA ARG A 410 -20.84 49.51 5.17
C ARG A 410 -21.23 50.28 3.89
N PRO A 411 -22.03 49.71 2.98
CA PRO A 411 -22.65 50.48 1.92
C PRO A 411 -23.78 51.32 2.52
N ALA A 412 -23.77 52.62 2.21
CA ALA A 412 -24.90 53.50 2.44
C ALA A 412 -25.92 53.29 1.31
N THR A 413 -27.15 52.99 1.71
CA THR A 413 -28.37 53.25 0.96
C THR A 413 -28.49 54.75 0.68
N ASP A 414 -28.92 55.14 -0.52
CA ASP A 414 -29.89 56.23 -0.70
C ASP A 414 -30.43 56.28 -2.15
N ALA A 415 -31.76 56.48 -2.20
CA ALA A 415 -32.64 56.92 -3.29
C ALA A 415 -32.88 56.02 -4.50
#